data_AF-A0A077NJ04-F1
#
_entry.id   AF-A0A077NJ04-F1
#
_cell.length_a   1.000
_cell.length_b   1.000
_cell.length_c   1.000
_cell.angle_alpha   90.00
_cell.angle_beta   90.00
_cell.angle_gamma   90.00
#
_symmetry.space_group_name_H-M   'P 1'
#
loop_
_entity.id
_entity.type
_entity.pdbx_description
1 polymer ?
#
loop_
_entity_poly.entity_id
_entity_poly.type
_entity_poly.pdbx_seq_one_letter_code
_entity_poly.pdbx_strand_id
1 'polypeptide(L)'
;MKNETYLYFTETAIQKEKEEKYDLAALYWGKAKYLAADLKTRLWAQYHQENNEERHSLHNSYRGALRTQKENQRMASAFKRYINKQAANDDCIRTSKAISTDFRTPRLLSPCCQ
;
A
#
# COMPACT_ATOMS: atom_id res chain seq x y z
N MET A 1 -30.75 -17.97 23.40
CA MET A 1 -29.73 -16.91 23.30
C MET A 1 -28.73 -17.13 24.41
N LYS A 2 -27.42 -17.25 24.13
CA LYS A 2 -26.43 -17.28 25.20
C LYS A 2 -26.43 -15.89 25.84
N ASN A 3 -26.52 -15.81 27.18
CA ASN A 3 -26.29 -14.56 27.90
C ASN A 3 -24.81 -14.22 27.73
N GLU A 4 -24.49 -13.44 26.70
CA GLU A 4 -23.13 -13.00 26.45
C GLU A 4 -22.71 -12.06 27.60
N THR A 5 -21.76 -12.55 28.40
CA THR A 5 -21.27 -11.84 29.59
C THR A 5 -20.13 -10.91 29.21
N TYR A 6 -19.79 -10.00 30.14
CA TYR A 6 -18.56 -9.21 30.04
C TYR A 6 -17.34 -10.07 29.67
N LEU A 7 -17.17 -11.20 30.39
CA LEU A 7 -16.04 -12.12 30.20
C LEU A 7 -15.97 -12.66 28.76
N TYR A 8 -17.11 -13.10 28.22
CA TYR A 8 -17.19 -13.62 26.86
C TYR A 8 -16.68 -12.61 25.82
N PHE A 9 -17.10 -11.35 25.96
CA PHE A 9 -16.66 -10.30 25.03
C PHE A 9 -15.19 -9.94 25.21
N THR A 10 -14.67 -9.91 26.44
CA THR A 10 -13.25 -9.65 26.66
C THR A 10 -12.35 -10.76 26.13
N GLU A 11 -12.71 -12.03 26.34
CA GLU A 11 -11.94 -13.17 25.82
C GLU A 11 -11.96 -13.18 24.29
N THR A 12 -13.12 -12.91 23.70
CA THR A 12 -13.26 -12.79 22.24
C THR A 12 -12.42 -11.64 21.71
N ALA A 13 -12.44 -10.47 22.37
CA ALA A 13 -11.64 -9.32 21.97
C ALA A 13 -10.14 -9.63 22.01
N ILE A 14 -9.64 -10.21 23.09
CA ILE A 14 -8.24 -10.65 23.24
C ILE A 14 -7.85 -11.65 22.15
N GLN A 15 -8.73 -12.58 21.82
CA GLN A 15 -8.47 -13.52 20.73
C GLN A 15 -8.38 -12.80 19.37
N LYS A 16 -9.20 -11.77 19.13
CA LYS A 16 -9.10 -10.96 17.91
C LYS A 16 -7.85 -10.09 17.86
N GLU A 17 -7.35 -9.61 18.99
CA GLU A 17 -6.04 -8.93 19.08
C GLU A 17 -4.89 -9.86 18.65
N LYS A 18 -4.90 -11.11 19.12
CA LYS A 18 -3.90 -12.14 18.73
C LYS A 18 -3.96 -12.49 17.25
N GLU A 19 -5.14 -12.42 16.66
CA GLU A 19 -5.36 -12.62 15.22
C GLU A 19 -5.06 -11.35 14.39
N GLU A 20 -4.60 -10.27 15.02
CA GLU A 20 -4.38 -8.94 14.43
C GLU A 20 -5.62 -8.33 13.75
N LYS A 21 -6.81 -8.79 14.15
CA LYS A 21 -8.11 -8.26 13.68
C LYS A 21 -8.55 -7.12 14.59
N TYR A 22 -7.79 -6.03 14.54
CA TYR A 22 -7.94 -4.91 15.48
C TYR A 22 -9.29 -4.19 15.39
N ASP A 23 -9.90 -4.15 14.20
CA ASP A 23 -11.28 -3.64 14.01
C ASP A 23 -12.31 -4.46 14.80
N LEU A 24 -12.23 -5.79 14.71
CA LEU A 24 -13.11 -6.69 15.46
C LEU A 24 -12.79 -6.66 16.95
N ALA A 25 -11.51 -6.58 17.33
CA ALA A 25 -11.10 -6.45 18.73
C ALA A 25 -11.70 -5.19 19.36
N ALA A 26 -11.62 -4.04 18.68
CA ALA A 26 -12.24 -2.79 19.13
C ALA A 26 -13.75 -2.94 19.32
N LEU A 27 -14.43 -3.56 18.35
CA LEU A 27 -15.88 -3.81 18.44
C LEU A 27 -16.25 -4.67 19.66
N TYR A 28 -15.50 -5.72 19.95
CA TYR A 28 -15.77 -6.59 21.09
C TYR A 28 -15.44 -5.92 22.43
N TRP A 29 -14.36 -5.13 22.51
CA TRP A 29 -14.07 -4.29 23.67
C TRP A 29 -15.16 -3.23 23.90
N GLY A 30 -15.70 -2.65 22.83
CA GLY A 30 -16.86 -1.75 22.90
C GLY A 30 -18.08 -2.44 23.52
N LYS A 31 -18.38 -3.69 23.14
CA LYS A 31 -19.46 -4.49 23.76
C LYS A 31 -19.17 -4.80 25.23
N ALA A 32 -17.95 -5.19 25.56
CA ALA A 32 -17.53 -5.44 26.94
C ALA A 32 -17.69 -4.17 27.80
N LYS A 33 -17.34 -2.99 27.28
CA LYS A 33 -17.52 -1.70 27.95
C LYS A 33 -18.97 -1.46 28.36
N TYR A 34 -19.95 -1.80 27.52
CA TYR A 34 -21.38 -1.63 27.84
C TYR A 34 -21.90 -2.61 28.90
N LEU A 35 -21.24 -3.75 29.08
CA LEU A 35 -21.64 -4.78 30.04
C LEU A 35 -20.82 -4.77 31.33
N ALA A 36 -19.81 -3.90 31.42
CA ALA A 36 -19.00 -3.73 32.61
C ALA A 36 -19.87 -3.21 33.76
N ALA A 37 -19.88 -3.95 34.88
CA ALA A 37 -20.65 -3.59 36.07
C ALA A 37 -20.01 -2.43 36.84
N ASP A 38 -18.69 -2.33 36.83
CA ASP A 38 -17.91 -1.33 37.56
C ASP A 38 -17.20 -0.34 36.62
N LEU A 39 -17.00 0.88 37.13
CA LEU A 39 -16.38 1.96 36.37
C LEU A 39 -14.95 1.62 35.93
N LYS A 40 -14.17 0.93 36.78
CA LYS A 40 -12.78 0.58 36.47
C LYS A 40 -12.72 -0.37 35.28
N THR A 41 -13.52 -1.41 35.29
CA THR A 41 -13.64 -2.38 34.19
C THR A 41 -14.17 -1.72 32.92
N ARG A 42 -15.11 -0.75 33.04
CA ARG A 42 -15.59 0.03 31.90
C ARG A 42 -14.47 0.85 31.26
N LEU A 43 -13.69 1.56 32.07
CA LEU A 43 -12.55 2.35 31.59
C LEU A 43 -11.46 1.47 30.98
N TRP A 44 -11.22 0.28 31.55
CA TRP A 44 -10.30 -0.69 30.98
C TRP A 44 -10.74 -1.16 29.59
N ALA A 45 -12.01 -1.54 29.44
CA ALA A 45 -12.57 -1.93 28.16
C ALA A 45 -12.57 -0.77 27.14
N GLN A 46 -12.79 0.46 27.59
CA GLN A 46 -12.69 1.66 26.75
C GLN A 46 -11.26 1.88 26.22
N TYR A 47 -10.26 1.82 27.10
CA TYR A 47 -8.86 1.95 26.71
C TYR A 47 -8.48 0.92 25.63
N HIS A 48 -8.86 -0.34 25.83
CA HIS A 48 -8.61 -1.39 24.86
C HIS A 48 -9.36 -1.18 23.55
N GLN A 49 -10.60 -0.66 23.59
CA GLN A 49 -11.33 -0.29 22.39
C GLN A 49 -10.54 0.75 21.58
N GLU A 50 -10.22 1.90 22.19
CA GLU A 50 -9.56 3.03 21.55
C GLU A 50 -8.17 2.65 20.99
N ASN A 51 -7.38 1.92 21.79
CA ASN A 51 -6.06 1.44 21.37
C ASN A 51 -6.14 0.49 20.16
N ASN A 52 -7.19 -0.34 20.06
CA ASN A 52 -7.38 -1.20 18.90
C ASN A 52 -7.85 -0.43 17.66
N GLU A 53 -8.66 0.62 17.82
CA GLU A 53 -9.03 1.54 16.73
C GLU A 53 -7.78 2.24 16.16
N GLU A 54 -6.88 2.71 17.03
CA GLU A 54 -5.59 3.29 16.61
C GLU A 54 -4.70 2.28 15.87
N ARG A 55 -4.56 1.07 16.42
CA ARG A 55 -3.81 -0.01 15.76
C ARG A 55 -4.36 -0.34 14.39
N HIS A 56 -5.69 -0.41 14.25
CA HIS A 56 -6.33 -0.66 12.96
C HIS A 56 -6.04 0.46 11.95
N SER A 57 -6.16 1.72 12.37
CA SER A 57 -5.88 2.89 11.54
C SER A 57 -4.41 2.90 11.07
N LEU A 58 -3.47 2.68 11.98
CA LEU A 58 -2.04 2.62 11.68
C LEU A 58 -1.73 1.48 10.69
N HIS A 59 -2.30 0.29 10.90
CA HIS A 59 -2.11 -0.86 10.02
C HIS A 59 -2.59 -0.57 8.60
N ASN A 60 -3.77 0.04 8.45
CA ASN A 60 -4.31 0.41 7.15
C ASN A 60 -3.49 1.52 6.48
N SER A 61 -3.05 2.53 7.23
CA SER A 61 -2.20 3.60 6.74
C SER A 61 -0.87 3.07 6.19
N TYR A 62 -0.20 2.19 6.94
CA TYR A 62 1.03 1.56 6.51
C TYR A 62 0.84 0.71 5.24
N ARG A 63 -0.26 -0.06 5.18
CA ARG A 63 -0.63 -0.82 3.99
C ARG A 63 -0.87 0.09 2.78
N GLY A 64 -1.48 1.25 2.98
CA GLY A 64 -1.66 2.28 1.96
C GLY A 64 -0.32 2.81 1.46
N ALA A 65 0.57 3.21 2.38
CA ALA A 65 1.90 3.72 2.05
C ALA A 65 2.73 2.73 1.24
N LEU A 66 2.71 1.44 1.60
CA LEU A 66 3.39 0.39 0.85
C LEU A 66 2.85 0.21 -0.57
N ARG A 67 1.52 0.30 -0.76
CA ARG A 67 0.91 0.25 -2.10
C ARG A 67 1.36 1.42 -2.95
N THR A 68 1.28 2.64 -2.42
CA THR A 68 1.73 3.86 -3.10
C THR A 68 3.21 3.78 -3.45
N GLN A 69 4.06 3.31 -2.55
CA GLN A 69 5.48 3.13 -2.82
C GLN A 69 5.71 2.19 -4.02
N LYS A 70 5.02 1.05 -4.06
CA LYS A 70 5.12 0.08 -5.14
C LYS A 70 4.64 0.65 -6.48
N GLU A 71 3.57 1.43 -6.47
CA GLU A 71 3.05 2.10 -7.68
C GLU A 71 4.01 3.17 -8.18
N ASN A 72 4.58 3.98 -7.29
CA ASN A 72 5.60 4.98 -7.63
C ASN A 72 6.83 4.34 -8.27
N GLN A 73 7.29 3.19 -7.74
CA GLN A 73 8.41 2.45 -8.35
C GLN A 73 8.09 1.95 -9.77
N ARG A 74 6.85 1.49 -10.01
CA ARG A 74 6.39 1.06 -11.34
C ARG A 74 6.34 2.23 -12.32
N MET A 75 5.79 3.37 -11.90
CA MET A 75 5.73 4.59 -12.73
C MET A 75 7.13 5.11 -13.06
N ALA A 76 8.03 5.21 -12.07
CA ALA A 76 9.40 5.64 -12.28
C ALA A 76 10.14 4.72 -13.28
N SER A 77 9.92 3.40 -13.17
CA SER A 77 10.50 2.42 -14.09
C SER A 77 9.96 2.56 -15.52
N ALA A 78 8.65 2.78 -15.67
CA ALA A 78 8.04 3.02 -16.98
C ALA A 78 8.54 4.32 -17.61
N PHE A 79 8.63 5.39 -16.83
CA PHE A 79 9.14 6.68 -17.26
C PHE A 79 10.60 6.59 -17.71
N LYS A 80 11.45 5.89 -16.95
CA LYS A 80 12.85 5.64 -17.35
C LYS A 80 12.94 4.89 -18.67
N ARG A 81 12.09 3.87 -18.89
CA ARG A 81 12.04 3.14 -20.17
C ARG A 81 11.63 4.04 -21.33
N TYR A 82 10.65 4.93 -21.11
CA TYR A 82 10.22 5.89 -22.12
C TYR A 82 11.36 6.85 -22.51
N ILE A 83 12.03 7.45 -21.52
CA ILE A 83 13.19 8.33 -21.77
C ILE A 83 14.29 7.59 -22.54
N ASN A 84 14.64 6.36 -22.13
CA ASN A 84 15.67 5.58 -22.80
C ASN A 84 15.32 5.28 -24.26
N LYS A 85 14.04 4.99 -24.56
CA LYS A 85 13.57 4.81 -25.94
C LYS A 85 13.66 6.11 -26.73
N GLN A 86 13.28 7.24 -26.13
CA GLN A 86 13.36 8.54 -26.79
C GLN A 86 14.81 8.91 -27.11
N ALA A 87 15.73 8.73 -26.15
CA ALA A 87 17.16 8.98 -26.36
C ALA A 87 17.74 8.11 -27.48
N ALA A 88 17.38 6.82 -27.53
CA ALA A 88 17.80 5.93 -28.60
C ALA A 88 17.27 6.36 -29.97
N ASN A 89 16.01 6.83 -30.04
CA ASN A 89 15.42 7.35 -31.26
C ASN A 89 16.11 8.64 -31.71
N ASP A 90 16.39 9.56 -30.79
CA ASP A 90 17.06 10.83 -31.08
C ASP A 90 18.50 10.60 -31.57
N ASP A 91 19.22 9.64 -30.98
CA ASP A 91 20.54 9.21 -31.44
C ASP A 91 20.50 8.56 -32.83
N CYS A 92 19.47 7.75 -33.12
CA CYS A 92 19.25 7.18 -34.45
C CYS A 92 18.99 8.27 -35.52
N ILE A 93 18.18 9.28 -35.19
CA ILE A 93 17.93 10.42 -36.09
C ILE A 93 19.20 11.25 -36.30
N ARG A 94 19.98 11.48 -35.24
CA ARG A 94 21.22 12.26 -35.31
C ARG A 94 22.27 11.55 -36.17
N THR A 95 22.46 10.25 -35.98
CA THR A 95 23.42 9.45 -36.75
C THR A 95 23.02 9.33 -38.23
N SER A 96 21.73 9.15 -38.54
CA SER A 96 21.25 9.16 -39.93
C SER A 96 21.44 10.50 -40.64
N LYS A 97 21.24 11.64 -39.95
CA LYS A 97 21.54 12.97 -40.50
C LYS A 97 23.03 13.19 -40.78
N ALA A 98 23.91 12.76 -39.86
CA ALA A 98 25.35 12.90 -40.04
C ALA A 98 25.87 12.07 -41.24
N ILE A 99 25.35 10.85 -41.43
CA ILE A 99 25.67 10.02 -42.60
C ILE A 99 25.20 10.69 -43.90
N SER A 100 24.05 11.36 -43.88
CA SER A 100 23.52 12.08 -45.06
C SER A 100 24.33 13.31 -45.46
N THR A 101 25.03 13.96 -44.52
CA THR A 101 25.84 15.16 -44.82
C THR A 101 27.24 14.84 -45.33
N ASP A 102 27.77 13.66 -45.01
CA ASP A 102 29.15 13.28 -45.36
C ASP A 102 29.28 12.47 -46.67
N PHE A 103 28.18 11.94 -47.24
CA PHE A 103 28.26 11.08 -48.43
C PHE A 103 27.69 11.69 -49.70
N ARG A 104 28.64 12.14 -50.55
CA ARG A 104 28.51 12.37 -51.99
C ARG A 104 28.36 11.06 -52.80
N THR A 105 27.82 9.98 -52.23
CA THR A 105 27.60 8.70 -52.95
C THR A 105 26.45 7.90 -52.35
N PRO A 106 25.59 7.25 -53.17
CA PRO A 106 24.38 6.58 -52.69
C PRO A 106 24.69 5.12 -52.29
N ARG A 107 24.35 4.71 -51.07
CA ARG A 107 24.10 3.29 -50.78
C ARG A 107 23.19 3.07 -49.57
N LEU A 108 22.13 2.32 -49.87
CA LEU A 108 21.39 1.32 -49.08
C LEU A 108 21.00 1.68 -47.63
N LEU A 109 19.69 1.87 -47.47
CA LEU A 109 18.94 2.01 -46.22
C LEU A 109 19.38 0.98 -45.17
N SER A 110 19.87 1.49 -44.03
CA SER A 110 20.20 0.70 -42.85
C SER A 110 18.93 0.34 -42.05
N PRO A 111 18.74 -0.92 -41.63
CA PRO A 111 17.55 -1.39 -40.94
C PRO A 111 17.67 -1.16 -39.42
N CYS A 112 17.72 0.09 -38.97
CA CYS A 112 17.80 0.40 -37.54
C CYS A 112 16.50 1.04 -37.06
N CYS A 113 15.43 0.25 -36.99
CA CYS A 113 14.23 0.52 -36.17
C CYS A 113 13.29 -0.71 -36.25
N GLN A 114 13.41 -1.64 -35.30
CA GLN A 114 12.38 -2.63 -34.95
C GLN A 114 12.09 -2.54 -33.46
#